data_AF-W9QUY9-F1
#
_entry.id   AF-W9QUY9-F1
#
_cell.length_a   1.000
_cell.length_b   1.000
_cell.length_c   1.000
_cell.angle_alpha   90.00
_cell.angle_beta   90.00
_cell.angle_gamma   90.00
#
_symmetry.space_group_name_H-M   'P 1'
#
loop_
_entity.id
_entity.type
_entity.pdbx_description
1 polymer ?
#
loop_
_entity_poly.entity_id
_entity_poly.type
_entity_poly.pdbx_seq_one_letter_code
_entity_poly.pdbx_strand_id
1 'polypeptide(L)'
;MGENVAALQTAVNSVLALGRGFDVNFDTRLLYCKGVSGSRIVEVDQEHTRDLWLYDDVFVPNVSRDIKNFHESFAGRQSSGVCAFNEFLLHEEVVYVVEFVVRS
;
A
#
# COMPACT_ATOMS: atom_id res chain seq x y z
N MET A 1 2.01 -19.67 15.24
CA MET A 1 1.19 -18.58 15.85
C MET A 1 1.84 -17.20 15.72
N GLY A 2 3.18 -17.05 15.74
CA GLY A 2 3.85 -15.74 15.63
C GLY A 2 3.91 -15.14 14.21
N GLU A 3 3.94 -15.96 13.16
CA GLU A 3 4.07 -15.49 11.77
C GLU A 3 2.85 -14.67 11.31
N ASN A 4 1.63 -15.10 11.65
CA ASN A 4 0.40 -14.35 11.36
C ASN A 4 0.37 -12.97 12.03
N VAL A 5 1.00 -12.81 13.21
CA VAL A 5 1.05 -11.51 13.90
C VAL A 5 2.00 -10.56 13.19
N ALA A 6 3.19 -11.04 12.79
CA ALA A 6 4.16 -10.23 12.05
C ALA A 6 3.61 -9.82 10.67
N ALA A 7 2.95 -10.74 9.96
CA ALA A 7 2.30 -10.47 8.68
C ALA A 7 1.15 -9.44 8.81
N LEU A 8 0.29 -9.60 9.83
CA LEU A 8 -0.79 -8.65 10.10
C LEU A 8 -0.25 -7.25 10.41
N GLN A 9 0.74 -7.15 11.30
CA GLN A 9 1.31 -5.87 11.70
C GLN A 9 2.01 -5.17 10.53
N THR A 10 2.67 -5.95 9.68
CA THR A 10 3.22 -5.51 8.41
C THR A 10 2.16 -4.93 7.47
N ALA A 11 1.03 -5.64 7.32
CA ALA A 11 -0.06 -5.17 6.49
C ALA A 11 -0.72 -3.89 7.04
N VAL A 12 -0.94 -3.82 8.35
CA VAL A 12 -1.46 -2.61 9.03
C VAL A 12 -0.53 -1.42 8.76
N ASN A 13 0.78 -1.59 8.97
CA ASN A 13 1.76 -0.53 8.72
C ASN A 13 1.78 -0.10 7.25
N SER A 14 1.58 -1.04 6.33
CA SER A 14 1.51 -0.77 4.89
C SER A 14 0.31 0.10 4.54
N VAL A 15 -0.87 -0.23 5.05
CA VAL A 15 -2.10 0.56 4.86
C VAL A 15 -1.97 1.96 5.47
N LEU A 16 -1.36 2.09 6.64
CA LEU A 16 -1.16 3.37 7.32
C LEU A 16 -0.13 4.27 6.63
N ALA A 17 0.80 3.69 5.87
CA ALA A 17 1.81 4.40 5.10
C ALA A 17 1.30 4.95 3.76
N LEU A 18 0.20 4.40 3.22
CA LEU A 18 -0.38 4.85 1.96
C LEU A 18 -0.66 6.35 1.98
N GLY A 19 -0.21 7.05 0.94
CA GLY A 19 -0.37 8.50 0.80
C GLY A 19 0.56 9.35 1.65
N ARG A 20 1.45 8.81 2.51
CA ARG A 20 2.39 9.63 3.31
C ARG A 20 3.56 10.22 2.52
N GLY A 21 3.91 9.62 1.39
CA GLY A 21 5.08 10.00 0.59
C GLY A 21 6.39 9.45 1.15
N PHE A 22 7.36 9.26 0.25
CA PHE A 22 8.70 8.76 0.57
C PHE A 22 9.74 9.75 0.06
N ASP A 23 10.83 9.87 0.80
CA ASP A 23 11.97 10.66 0.37
C ASP A 23 12.86 9.80 -0.50
N VAL A 24 12.94 10.13 -1.79
CA VAL A 24 13.71 9.37 -2.79
C VAL A 24 15.22 9.37 -2.53
N ASN A 25 15.73 10.33 -1.75
CA ASN A 25 17.13 10.33 -1.33
C ASN A 25 17.38 9.41 -0.12
N PHE A 26 16.30 9.01 0.55
CA PHE A 26 16.30 7.98 1.59
C PHE A 26 15.63 6.70 1.04
N ASP A 27 15.71 5.64 1.83
CA ASP A 27 15.20 4.32 1.46
C ASP A 27 13.65 4.31 1.46
N THR A 28 13.02 3.60 0.53
CA THR A 28 11.55 3.52 0.37
C THR A 28 10.87 2.57 1.36
N ARG A 29 11.61 1.94 2.28
CA ARG A 29 11.05 1.15 3.38
C ARG A 29 10.01 1.95 4.18
N LEU A 30 8.95 1.28 4.65
CA LEU A 30 7.87 1.87 5.46
C LEU A 30 8.38 2.71 6.66
N LEU A 31 9.55 2.35 7.20
CA LEU A 31 10.20 3.06 8.30
C LEU A 31 10.54 4.53 7.98
N TYR A 32 10.65 4.88 6.69
CA TYR A 32 11.08 6.21 6.23
C TYR A 32 9.97 7.01 5.53
N CYS A 33 8.69 6.60 5.65
CA CYS A 33 7.58 7.44 5.23
C CYS A 33 7.69 8.83 5.87
N LYS A 34 7.67 9.89 5.07
CA LYS A 34 7.75 11.27 5.55
C LYS A 34 6.38 11.78 6.00
N GLY A 35 6.38 12.95 6.66
CA GLY A 35 5.17 13.61 7.14
C GLY A 35 5.00 13.52 8.66
N VAL A 36 4.18 14.42 9.21
CA VAL A 36 3.76 14.34 10.61
C VAL A 36 2.83 13.15 10.81
N SER A 37 2.79 12.57 12.01
CA SER A 37 1.81 11.53 12.31
C SER A 37 0.40 12.02 11.98
N GLY A 38 -0.25 11.34 11.03
CA GLY A 38 -1.60 11.68 10.57
C GLY A 38 -1.67 12.52 9.28
N SER A 39 -0.54 13.06 8.77
CA SER A 39 -0.55 13.73 7.47
C SER A 39 -0.41 12.74 6.32
N ARG A 40 -1.21 12.93 5.27
CA ARG A 40 -1.05 12.29 3.97
C ARG A 40 -0.94 13.39 2.89
N ILE A 41 -0.09 13.16 1.89
CA ILE A 41 0.02 13.94 0.66
C ILE A 41 -1.19 13.70 -0.25
N VAL A 42 -1.81 12.52 -0.13
CA VAL A 42 -2.99 12.12 -0.90
C VAL A 42 -4.14 11.83 0.04
N GLU A 43 -5.32 12.32 -0.30
CA GLU A 43 -6.55 12.06 0.43
C GLU A 43 -6.96 10.59 0.28
N VAL A 44 -7.41 9.98 1.38
CA VAL A 44 -7.90 8.62 1.42
C VAL A 44 -9.25 8.66 2.13
N ASP A 45 -10.28 8.10 1.50
CA ASP A 45 -11.63 8.03 2.07
C ASP A 45 -11.62 7.19 3.36
N GLN A 46 -11.80 7.85 4.50
CA GLN A 46 -11.87 7.22 5.82
C GLN A 46 -13.31 6.99 6.30
N GLU A 47 -14.31 7.52 5.60
CA GLU A 47 -15.72 7.36 5.97
C GLU A 47 -16.26 6.02 5.46
N HIS A 48 -15.86 5.62 4.25
CA HIS A 48 -16.32 4.38 3.63
C HIS A 48 -15.25 3.29 3.68
N THR A 49 -15.33 2.47 4.73
CA THR A 49 -14.33 1.43 5.00
C THR A 49 -14.89 0.00 4.90
N ARG A 50 -14.00 -0.97 4.72
CA ARG A 50 -14.27 -2.42 4.73
C ARG A 50 -13.10 -3.18 5.35
N ASP A 51 -13.33 -4.44 5.71
CA ASP A 51 -12.26 -5.35 6.06
C ASP A 51 -11.53 -5.82 4.79
N LEU A 52 -10.21 -5.60 4.74
CA LEU A 52 -9.36 -5.98 3.61
C LEU A 52 -8.73 -7.35 3.88
N TRP A 53 -9.22 -8.37 3.18
CA TRP A 53 -8.79 -9.77 3.32
C TRP A 53 -7.54 -10.09 2.50
N LEU A 54 -6.44 -10.45 3.17
CA LEU A 54 -5.19 -10.92 2.59
C LEU A 54 -5.23 -12.46 2.48
N TYR A 55 -4.08 -13.12 2.58
CA TYR A 55 -3.94 -14.58 2.50
C TYR A 55 -4.20 -15.27 3.86
N ASP A 56 -4.49 -16.58 3.82
CA ASP A 56 -4.55 -17.50 4.98
C ASP A 56 -5.35 -17.02 6.21
N ASP A 57 -6.42 -16.25 6.01
CA ASP A 57 -7.27 -15.66 7.07
C ASP A 57 -6.73 -14.40 7.76
N VAL A 58 -5.69 -13.76 7.21
CA VAL A 58 -5.23 -12.45 7.68
C VAL A 58 -6.06 -11.35 7.04
N PHE A 59 -6.65 -10.45 7.82
CA PHE A 59 -7.35 -9.27 7.31
C PHE A 59 -6.97 -8.00 8.09
N VAL A 60 -7.03 -6.86 7.41
CA VAL A 60 -6.87 -5.54 8.02
C VAL A 60 -8.25 -4.88 8.12
N PRO A 61 -8.73 -4.51 9.31
CA PRO A 61 -10.04 -3.89 9.45
C PRO A 61 -10.04 -2.41 9.08
N ASN A 62 -11.23 -1.87 8.79
CA ASN A 62 -11.47 -0.43 8.58
C ASN A 62 -10.56 0.21 7.51
N VAL A 63 -10.30 -0.52 6.43
CA VAL A 63 -9.52 0.00 5.30
C VAL A 63 -10.45 0.70 4.33
N SER A 64 -10.04 1.85 3.79
CA SER A 64 -10.78 2.55 2.74
C SER A 64 -11.20 1.60 1.61
N ARG A 65 -12.45 1.70 1.15
CA ARG A 65 -12.96 0.85 0.06
C ARG A 65 -12.15 0.99 -1.23
N ASP A 66 -11.50 2.15 -1.42
CA ASP A 66 -10.72 2.50 -2.61
C ASP A 66 -9.35 1.80 -2.62
N ILE A 67 -8.92 1.27 -1.46
CA ILE A 67 -7.73 0.44 -1.38
C ILE A 67 -8.11 -0.99 -1.77
N LYS A 68 -7.49 -1.45 -2.86
CA LYS A 68 -7.61 -2.82 -3.36
C LYS A 68 -6.39 -3.63 -2.96
N ASN A 69 -6.57 -4.93 -2.81
CA ASN A 69 -5.49 -5.89 -2.87
C ASN A 69 -5.70 -6.76 -4.10
N PHE A 70 -4.60 -7.25 -4.66
CA PHE A 70 -4.61 -8.10 -5.82
C PHE A 70 -4.00 -9.43 -5.38
N HIS A 71 -4.81 -10.48 -5.47
CA HIS A 71 -4.41 -11.85 -5.12
C HIS A 71 -3.79 -12.59 -6.30
N GLU A 72 -3.88 -12.03 -7.51
CA GLU A 72 -3.21 -12.59 -8.67
C GLU A 72 -1.71 -12.59 -8.44
N SER A 73 -1.14 -13.79 -8.43
CA SER A 73 0.29 -14.02 -8.56
C SER A 73 0.75 -13.45 -9.90
N PHE A 74 1.02 -12.16 -9.98
CA PHE A 74 1.82 -11.64 -11.06
C PHE A 74 3.13 -12.42 -11.01
N ALA A 75 3.37 -13.25 -12.02
CA ALA A 75 4.56 -14.06 -12.13
C ALA A 75 5.74 -13.13 -12.45
N GLY A 76 6.22 -12.41 -11.44
CA GLY A 76 7.34 -11.47 -11.55
C GLY A 76 7.04 -10.06 -11.03
N ARG A 77 8.11 -9.32 -10.81
CA ARG A 77 8.08 -7.89 -10.46
C ARG A 77 7.44 -7.12 -11.62
N GLN A 78 6.36 -6.39 -11.33
CA GLN A 78 5.79 -5.45 -12.28
C GLN A 78 6.58 -4.14 -12.20
N SER A 79 7.00 -3.62 -13.36
CA SER A 79 7.60 -2.29 -13.44
C SER A 79 7.03 -1.56 -14.64
N SER A 80 6.45 -0.39 -14.39
CA SER A 80 6.24 0.58 -15.47
C SER A 80 7.55 1.32 -15.75
N GLY A 81 7.75 1.72 -17.01
CA GLY A 81 8.78 2.72 -17.33
C GLY A 81 8.47 4.08 -16.70
N VAL A 82 9.30 5.08 -17.00
CA VAL A 82 8.96 6.47 -16.68
C VAL A 82 7.75 6.87 -17.51
N CYS A 83 6.65 7.16 -16.83
CA CYS A 83 5.38 7.51 -17.42
C CYS A 83 5.19 9.03 -17.36
N ALA A 84 4.78 9.66 -18.47
CA ALA A 84 4.43 11.07 -18.44
C ALA A 84 3.14 11.28 -17.65
N PHE A 85 2.94 12.47 -17.05
CA PHE A 85 1.74 12.75 -16.26
C PHE A 85 0.42 12.43 -16.99
N ASN A 86 0.37 12.72 -18.29
CA ASN A 86 -0.80 12.47 -19.12
C ASN A 86 -1.05 10.97 -19.36
N GLU A 87 0.00 10.16 -19.40
CA GLU A 87 -0.09 8.71 -19.59
C GLU A 87 -0.56 8.04 -18.29
N PHE A 88 -0.15 8.55 -17.13
CA PHE A 88 -0.65 8.13 -15.82
C PHE A 88 -2.16 8.37 -15.66
N LEU A 89 -2.67 9.52 -16.14
CA LEU A 89 -4.10 9.84 -16.07
C LEU A 89 -4.99 8.98 -16.98
N LEU A 90 -4.41 8.35 -18.00
CA LEU A 90 -5.13 7.42 -18.89
C LEU A 90 -5.25 6.01 -18.30
N HIS A 91 -4.47 5.71 -17.27
CA HIS A 91 -4.69 4.52 -16.45
C HIS A 91 -5.74 4.86 -15.38
N GLU A 92 -6.95 4.33 -15.52
CA GLU A 92 -8.05 4.52 -14.56
C GLU A 92 -7.76 3.98 -13.14
N GLU A 93 -6.62 3.30 -12.95
CA GLU A 93 -6.18 2.80 -11.65
C GLU A 93 -4.84 3.42 -11.27
N VAL A 94 -4.87 4.32 -10.28
CA VAL A 94 -3.66 4.72 -9.57
C VAL A 94 -3.23 3.56 -8.67
N VAL A 95 -2.37 2.69 -9.21
CA VAL A 95 -1.80 1.58 -8.46
C VAL A 95 -0.72 2.12 -7.53
N TYR A 96 -1.05 2.39 -6.27
CA TYR A 96 -0.05 2.54 -5.22
C TYR A 96 0.52 1.16 -4.89
N VAL A 97 1.57 0.77 -5.60
CA VAL A 97 2.25 -0.52 -5.45
C VAL A 97 2.90 -0.58 -4.06
N VAL A 98 2.23 -1.26 -3.11
CA VAL A 98 2.87 -1.73 -1.87
C VAL A 98 3.39 -3.17 -2.08
N GLU A 99 4.27 -3.37 -3.07
CA GLU A 99 4.93 -4.69 -3.26
C GLU A 99 6.07 -4.94 -2.26
N PHE A 100 6.34 -4.03 -1.31
CA PHE A 100 7.62 -4.05 -0.60
C PHE A 100 7.68 -4.85 0.70
N VAL A 101 6.57 -5.43 1.21
CA VAL A 101 6.55 -5.83 2.63
C VAL A 101 6.21 -7.28 2.93
N VAL A 102 5.81 -8.10 1.95
CA VAL A 102 5.45 -9.52 2.23
C VAL A 102 6.63 -10.50 2.00
N ARG A 103 7.76 -10.03 1.46
CA ARG A 103 8.97 -10.87 1.25
C ARG A 103 10.19 -10.40 2.06
N SER A 104 10.00 -9.98 3.31
CA SER A 104 11.09 -9.80 4.28
C SER A 104 11.16 -10.99 5.22
#